data_AF-A0A7C6E8N8-F1
#
_entry.id   AF-A0A7C6E8N8-F1
#
_cell.length_a   1.000
_cell.length_b   1.000
_cell.length_c   1.000
_cell.angle_alpha   90.00
_cell.angle_beta   90.00
_cell.angle_gamma   90.00
#
_symmetry.space_group_name_H-M   'P 1'
#
loop_
_entity.id
_entity.type
_entity.pdbx_description
1 polymer ?
#
loop_
_entity_poly.entity_id
_entity_poly.type
_entity_poly.pdbx_seq_one_letter_code
_entity_poly.pdbx_strand_id
1 'polypeptide(L)' 'AIEYSKYLSQKEGILAGISSGANFAVAHRLAKMKEFKDKNIVFVVCDSLTRYLSTFTTSL' A
#
# COMPACT_ATOMS: atom_id res chain seq x y z
N ALA A 1 -0.37 -4.66 6.59
CA ALA A 1 -1.35 -3.70 6.01
C ALA A 1 -0.98 -2.26 6.37
N ILE A 2 -1.04 -1.90 7.66
CA ILE A 2 -0.77 -0.54 8.15
C ILE A 2 0.59 0.01 7.68
N GLU A 3 1.66 -0.75 7.89
CA GLU A 3 3.02 -0.39 7.48
C GLU A 3 3.12 -0.05 5.99
N TYR A 4 2.52 -0.86 5.12
CA TYR A 4 2.55 -0.64 3.67
C TYR A 4 1.64 0.51 3.21
N SER A 5 0.57 0.83 3.95
CA SER A 5 -0.20 2.07 3.72
C SER A 5 0.63 3.31 4.08
N LYS A 6 1.41 3.26 5.18
CA LYS A 6 2.39 4.32 5.50
C LYS A 6 3.51 4.41 4.46
N TYR A 7 4.03 3.27 4.01
CA TYR A 7 5.04 3.22 2.95
C TYR A 7 4.54 3.92 1.68
N LEU A 8 3.33 3.58 1.21
CA LEU A 8 2.73 4.24 0.05
C LEU A 8 2.64 5.76 0.24
N SER A 9 2.27 6.22 1.43
CA SER A 9 2.17 7.65 1.73
C SER A 9 3.54 8.35 1.76
N GLN A 10 4.52 7.75 2.44
CA GLN A 10 5.83 8.36 2.71
C GLN A 10 6.82 8.21 1.55
N LYS A 11 6.74 7.12 0.78
CA LYS A 11 7.72 6.77 -0.26
C LYS A 11 7.17 7.01 -1.67
N GLU A 12 5.89 6.76 -1.88
CA GLU A 12 5.25 6.89 -3.20
C GLU A 12 4.34 8.13 -3.31
N GLY A 13 4.08 8.84 -2.21
CA GLY A 13 3.16 9.99 -2.18
C GLY A 13 1.68 9.61 -2.36
N ILE A 14 1.33 8.33 -2.21
CA ILE A 14 -0.03 7.83 -2.37
C ILE A 14 -0.68 7.68 -0.99
N LEU A 15 -1.61 8.58 -0.66
CA LEU A 15 -2.37 8.58 0.60
C LEU A 15 -3.45 7.48 0.59
N ALA A 16 -3.03 6.22 0.59
CA ALA A 16 -3.92 5.07 0.49
C ALA A 16 -4.38 4.55 1.86
N GLY A 17 -5.64 4.11 1.94
CA GLY A 17 -6.19 3.48 3.15
C GLY A 17 -5.58 2.11 3.50
N ILE A 18 -6.10 1.50 4.56
CA ILE A 18 -5.48 0.31 5.19
C ILE A 18 -5.57 -0.94 4.30
N SER A 19 -6.73 -1.16 3.67
CA SER A 19 -6.95 -2.30 2.76
C SER A 19 -6.07 -2.17 1.51
N SER A 20 -5.94 -0.96 0.97
CA SER A 20 -5.00 -0.64 -0.11
C SER A 20 -3.54 -0.95 0.27
N GLY A 21 -3.15 -0.65 1.52
CA GLY A 21 -1.85 -1.06 2.06
C GLY A 21 -1.67 -2.58 2.14
N ALA A 22 -2.73 -3.34 2.41
CA ALA A 22 -2.68 -4.81 2.35
C ALA A 22 -2.52 -5.33 0.91
N ASN A 23 -3.27 -4.76 -0.04
CA ASN A 23 -3.17 -5.08 -1.46
C ASN A 23 -1.74 -4.82 -1.97
N PHE A 24 -1.18 -3.64 -1.65
CA PHE A 24 0.18 -3.29 -2.03
C PHE A 24 1.23 -4.17 -1.37
N ALA A 25 1.06 -4.56 -0.10
CA ALA A 25 2.01 -5.45 0.57
C ALA A 25 2.19 -6.79 -0.17
N VAL A 26 1.09 -7.35 -0.69
CA VAL A 26 1.14 -8.59 -1.50
C VAL A 26 1.70 -8.30 -2.88
N ALA A 27 1.20 -7.27 -3.57
CA ALA A 27 1.67 -6.90 -4.90
C ALA A 27 3.18 -6.63 -4.93
N HIS A 28 3.69 -5.86 -3.95
CA HIS A 28 5.10 -5.52 -3.80
C HIS A 28 5.96 -6.76 -3.52
N ARG A 29 5.44 -7.74 -2.77
CA ARG A 29 6.13 -9.01 -2.53
C ARG A 29 6.20 -9.86 -3.80
N LEU A 30 5.08 -10.00 -4.51
CA LEU A 30 5.01 -10.76 -5.75
C LEU A 30 5.93 -10.15 -6.82
N ALA A 31 5.96 -8.82 -6.94
CA ALA A 31 6.81 -8.12 -7.90
C ALA A 31 8.32 -8.37 -7.70
N LYS A 32 8.74 -8.81 -6.50
CA LYS A 32 10.14 -9.15 -6.19
C LYS A 32 10.48 -10.63 -6.46
N MET A 33 9.49 -11.47 -6.75
CA MET A 33 9.71 -12.89 -7.03
C MET A 33 10.12 -13.11 -8.48
N LYS A 34 11.08 -14.02 -8.71
CA LYS A 34 11.58 -14.32 -10.06
C LYS A 34 10.49 -14.79 -11.03
N GLU A 35 9.47 -15.48 -10.52
CA GLU A 35 8.32 -16.01 -11.30
C GLU A 35 7.46 -14.89 -11.92
N PHE A 36 7.50 -13.70 -11.33
CA PHE A 36 6.78 -12.51 -11.80
C PHE A 36 7.70 -11.49 -12.47
N LYS A 37 8.97 -11.86 -12.74
CA LYS A 37 9.87 -11.01 -13.52
C LYS A 37 9.22 -10.70 -14.87
N ASP A 38 9.32 -9.43 -15.29
CA ASP A 38 8.79 -8.90 -16.54
C ASP A 38 7.24 -8.96 -16.67
N LYS A 39 6.52 -9.23 -15.57
CA LYS A 39 5.05 -9.15 -15.51
C LYS A 39 4.60 -7.84 -14.86
N ASN A 40 3.50 -7.30 -15.37
CA ASN A 40 2.84 -6.15 -14.75
C ASN A 40 1.85 -6.62 -13.70
N ILE A 41 2.07 -6.22 -12.45
CA ILE A 41 1.15 -6.50 -11.33
C ILE A 41 0.35 -5.24 -11.02
N VAL A 42 -0.97 -5.33 -11.14
CA VAL A 42 -1.91 -4.26 -10.82
C VAL A 42 -2.60 -4.59 -9.50
N PHE A 43 -2.76 -3.58 -8.64
CA PHE A 43 -3.55 -3.70 -7.41
C PHE A 43 -4.50 -2.51 -7.29
N VAL A 44 -5.56 -2.67 -6.49
CA VAL A 44 -6.59 -1.64 -6.29
C VAL A 44 -6.28 -0.82 -5.04
N VAL A 45 -6.33 0.50 -5.18
CA VAL A 45 -6.45 1.45 -4.07
C VAL A 45 -7.94 1.66 -3.81
N CYS A 46 -8.43 1.12 -2.70
CA CYS A 46 -9.85 1.07 -2.39
C CYS A 46 -10.40 2.41 -1.88
N ASP A 47 -9.60 3.15 -1.12
CA ASP A 47 -9.94 4.45 -0.57
C ASP A 47 -8.70 5.25 -0.10
N SER A 48 -8.96 6.45 0.41
CA SER A 48 -7.95 7.40 0.88
C SER A 48 -7.68 7.29 2.38
N LEU A 49 -6.41 7.49 2.77
CA LEU A 49 -5.96 7.58 4.16
C LEU A 49 -6.68 8.68 4.95
N THR A 50 -7.22 9.70 4.28
CA THR A 50 -7.96 10.81 4.92
C THR A 50 -9.14 10.34 5.76
N ARG A 51 -9.73 9.17 5.45
CA ARG A 51 -10.83 8.57 6.23
C ARG A 51 -10.38 8.00 7.58
N TYR A 52 -9.08 7.81 7.78
CA TYR A 52 -8.51 7.13 8.93
C TYR A 52 -7.65 8.04 9.81
N LEU A 53 -7.74 9.37 9.66
CA LEU A 53 -6.98 10.36 10.45
C LEU A 53 -7.30 10.36 11.96
N SER A 54 -8.33 9.65 12.43
CA SER A 54 -8.57 9.42 13.86
C SER A 54 -8.15 8.03 14.33
N THR A 55 -7.89 7.13 13.39
CA THR A 55 -7.56 5.72 13.63
C THR A 55 -6.06 5.45 13.44
N PHE A 56 -5.37 6.29 12.66
CA PHE A 56 -4.09 5.95 12.04
C PHE A 56 -2.94 6.92 12.38
N THR A 57 -3.14 7.85 13.31
CA THR A 57 -2.34 9.09 13.42
C THR A 57 -1.23 9.04 14.46
N THR A 58 -0.87 7.87 14.98
CA THR A 58 0.13 7.82 16.07
C THR A 58 1.58 7.90 15.59
N SER A 59 1.86 7.92 14.28
CA SER A 59 3.23 8.13 13.74
C SER A 59 3.24 8.00 12.20
N LEU A 60 3.03 9.10 11.48
CA LEU A 60 3.49 9.25 10.10
C LEU A 60 4.85 9.93 10.10
#